data_AF-A0A9W9G4E2-F1
#
_entry.id   AF-A0A9W9G4E2-F1
#
_cell.length_a   1.000
_cell.length_b   1.000
_cell.length_c   1.000
_cell.angle_alpha   90.00
_cell.angle_beta   90.00
_cell.angle_gamma   90.00
#
_symmetry.space_group_name_H-M   'P 1'
#
loop_
_entity.id
_entity.type
_entity.pdbx_description
1 polymer ?
#
loop_
_entity_poly.entity_id
_entity_poly.type
_entity_poly.pdbx_seq_one_letter_code
_entity_poly.pdbx_strand_id
1 'polypeptide(L)'
;MAEEHGIAAVEGHTYEIKGAALFRETDYERTITGKGESITIFDPKADPRSPAVWENGQDPSVEEITTVPAGCQVSVIAAPVIGATVTFKRG
;
A
#
# COMPACT_ATOMS: atom_id res chain seq x y z
N MET A 1 6.00 -17.97 15.03
CA MET A 1 5.04 -17.15 14.26
C MET A 1 5.64 -15.76 14.25
N ALA A 2 6.29 -15.35 13.17
CA ALA A 2 6.94 -14.04 13.12
C ALA A 2 5.84 -12.98 13.06
N GLU A 3 5.80 -12.08 14.03
CA GLU A 3 4.95 -10.90 13.97
C GLU A 3 5.45 -10.05 12.79
N GLU A 4 4.76 -10.11 11.65
CA GLU A 4 5.02 -9.21 10.53
C GLU A 4 4.60 -7.80 10.95
N HIS A 5 5.51 -7.08 11.60
CA HIS A 5 5.33 -5.66 11.88
C HIS A 5 5.57 -4.90 10.57
N GLY A 6 4.49 -4.58 9.87
CA GLY A 6 4.53 -3.72 8.69
C GLY A 6 5.18 -2.35 8.96
N ILE A 7 5.65 -1.70 7.90
CA ILE A 7 6.33 -0.41 7.92
C ILE A 7 5.37 0.69 8.37
N ALA A 8 5.81 1.52 9.32
CA ALA A 8 5.14 2.78 9.65
C ALA A 8 5.44 3.82 8.56
N ALA A 9 4.44 4.15 7.74
CA ALA A 9 4.59 5.18 6.71
C ALA A 9 4.82 6.57 7.35
N VAL A 10 5.85 7.28 6.91
CA VAL A 10 6.16 8.66 7.25
C VAL A 10 5.43 9.56 6.27
N GLU A 11 4.67 10.52 6.79
CA GLU A 11 3.88 11.44 5.97
C GLU A 11 4.79 12.25 5.03
N GLY A 12 4.41 12.31 3.75
CA GLY A 12 5.15 13.03 2.72
C GLY A 12 6.45 12.36 2.26
N HIS A 13 6.85 11.23 2.86
CA HIS A 13 8.00 10.46 2.41
C HIS A 13 7.62 9.52 1.27
N THR A 14 8.43 9.53 0.21
CA THR A 14 8.30 8.62 -0.93
C THR A 14 9.17 7.39 -0.71
N TYR A 15 8.55 6.21 -0.75
CA TYR A 15 9.22 4.93 -0.60
C TYR A 15 9.49 4.32 -1.97
N GLU A 16 10.74 3.95 -2.23
CA GLU A 16 11.14 3.13 -3.39
C GLU A 16 11.22 1.66 -2.97
N ILE A 17 10.45 0.80 -3.63
CA ILE A 17 10.30 -0.61 -3.25
C ILE A 17 10.79 -1.49 -4.40
N LYS A 18 11.64 -2.46 -4.08
CA LYS A 18 12.11 -3.52 -4.98
C LYS A 18 11.85 -4.87 -4.31
N GLY A 19 10.81 -5.60 -4.73
CA GLY A 19 10.31 -6.77 -4.02
C GLY A 19 8.96 -6.47 -3.37
N ALA A 20 8.80 -6.73 -2.08
CA ALA A 20 7.53 -6.51 -1.38
C ALA A 20 7.70 -5.61 -0.15
N ALA A 21 6.69 -4.80 0.13
CA ALA A 21 6.59 -4.01 1.35
C ALA A 21 5.14 -4.02 1.86
N LEU A 22 4.98 -4.21 3.17
CA LEU A 22 3.69 -4.07 3.85
C LEU A 22 3.74 -2.83 4.72
N PHE A 23 2.81 -1.90 4.51
CA PHE A 23 2.62 -0.72 5.36
C PHE A 23 1.48 -0.96 6.32
N ARG A 24 1.75 -0.73 7.61
CA ARG A 24 0.76 -0.94 8.67
C ARG A 24 -0.39 0.08 8.59
N GLU A 25 -1.49 -0.28 9.21
CA GLU A 25 -2.66 0.55 9.39
C GLU A 25 -2.41 1.76 10.29
N THR A 26 -3.27 2.76 10.15
CA THR A 26 -3.32 3.96 11.00
C THR A 26 -4.73 4.15 11.55
N ASP A 27 -4.84 4.88 12.65
CA ASP A 27 -6.14 5.26 13.27
C ASP A 27 -6.85 6.41 12.51
N TYR A 28 -6.22 6.92 11.46
CA TYR A 28 -6.74 7.97 10.59
C TYR A 28 -6.66 7.56 9.12
N GLU A 29 -7.49 8.22 8.30
CA GLU A 29 -7.50 8.07 6.84
C GLU A 29 -6.24 8.65 6.21
N ARG A 30 -5.74 8.00 5.15
CA ARG A 30 -4.57 8.45 4.40
C ARG A 30 -4.84 8.46 2.92
N THR A 31 -4.30 9.43 2.21
CA THR A 31 -4.17 9.37 0.74
C THR A 31 -2.86 8.69 0.39
N ILE A 32 -2.92 7.70 -0.50
CA ILE A 32 -1.74 7.10 -1.12
C ILE A 32 -1.65 7.56 -2.57
N THR A 33 -0.45 7.95 -2.98
CA THR A 33 -0.10 8.15 -4.38
C THR A 33 1.02 7.20 -4.72
N GLY A 34 0.86 6.40 -5.76
CA GLY A 34 1.91 5.47 -6.15
C GLY A 34 1.71 4.76 -7.46
N LYS A 35 2.76 4.03 -7.86
CA LYS A 35 2.80 3.17 -9.05
C LYS A 35 3.63 1.93 -8.75
N GLY A 36 3.30 0.82 -9.38
CA GLY A 36 3.98 -0.46 -9.18
C GLY A 36 3.19 -1.61 -9.79
N GLU A 37 3.78 -2.81 -9.74
CA GLU A 37 3.15 -4.02 -10.27
C GLU A 37 1.85 -4.37 -9.53
N SER A 38 1.83 -4.22 -8.21
CA SER A 38 0.62 -4.40 -7.41
C SER A 38 0.69 -3.56 -6.14
N ILE A 39 -0.31 -2.71 -5.95
CA ILE A 39 -0.56 -1.93 -4.73
C ILE A 39 -1.98 -2.27 -4.30
N THR A 40 -2.11 -2.90 -3.13
CA THR A 40 -3.38 -3.43 -2.62
C THR A 40 -3.66 -2.84 -1.25
N ILE A 41 -4.87 -2.31 -1.07
CA ILE A 41 -5.41 -1.86 0.21
C ILE A 41 -6.36 -2.93 0.72
N PHE A 42 -6.17 -3.40 1.94
CA PHE A 42 -7.06 -4.39 2.56
C PHE A 42 -7.30 -4.09 4.04
N ASP A 43 -8.47 -4.50 4.51
CA ASP A 43 -8.79 -4.47 5.94
C ASP A 43 -8.25 -5.77 6.58
N PRO A 44 -7.24 -5.70 7.45
CA PRO A 44 -6.68 -6.89 8.11
C PRO A 44 -7.69 -7.58 9.04
N LYS A 45 -8.82 -6.95 9.36
CA LYS A 45 -9.89 -7.52 10.20
C LYS A 45 -11.01 -8.16 9.37
N ALA A 46 -11.03 -7.96 8.06
CA ALA A 46 -12.00 -8.59 7.18
C ALA A 46 -11.74 -10.11 7.04
N ASP A 47 -12.74 -10.86 6.55
CA ASP A 47 -12.54 -12.28 6.24
C ASP A 47 -11.41 -12.40 5.19
N PRO A 48 -10.50 -13.38 5.30
CA PRO A 48 -9.38 -13.53 4.35
C PRO A 48 -9.81 -13.75 2.90
N ARG A 49 -11.08 -14.12 2.66
CA ARG A 49 -11.67 -14.27 1.32
C ARG A 49 -12.40 -13.02 0.86
N SER A 50 -12.49 -11.99 1.70
CA SER A 50 -13.01 -10.69 1.28
C SER A 50 -12.09 -10.08 0.22
N PRO A 51 -12.65 -9.45 -0.81
CA PRO A 51 -11.85 -8.73 -1.79
C PRO A 51 -11.09 -7.60 -1.11
N ALA A 52 -9.99 -7.17 -1.75
CA ALA A 52 -9.31 -5.95 -1.37
C ALA A 52 -10.27 -4.75 -1.40
N VAL A 53 -9.99 -3.77 -0.54
CA VAL A 53 -10.70 -2.49 -0.53
C VAL A 53 -10.43 -1.74 -1.83
N TRP A 54 -9.19 -1.84 -2.31
CA TRP A 54 -8.76 -1.24 -3.57
C TRP A 54 -7.48 -1.92 -4.07
N GLU A 55 -7.31 -1.96 -5.39
CA GLU A 55 -6.11 -2.42 -6.08
C GLU A 55 -5.81 -1.44 -7.21
N ASN A 56 -4.52 -1.18 -7.46
CA ASN A 56 -4.12 -0.37 -8.60
C ASN A 56 -4.44 -1.09 -9.92
N GLY A 57 -4.62 -0.30 -10.98
CA GLY A 57 -4.86 -0.76 -12.33
C GLY A 57 -3.72 -1.59 -12.92
N GLN A 58 -3.92 -2.09 -14.14
CA GLN A 58 -3.04 -3.07 -14.77
C GLN A 58 -1.69 -2.50 -15.28
N ASP A 59 -1.51 -1.18 -15.31
CA ASP A 59 -0.29 -0.55 -15.82
C ASP A 59 0.64 -0.11 -14.67
N PRO A 60 1.79 -0.77 -14.46
CA PRO A 60 2.70 -0.44 -13.37
C PRO A 60 3.46 0.90 -13.56
N SER A 61 3.35 1.52 -14.74
CA SER A 61 3.99 2.80 -15.05
C SER A 61 3.10 3.99 -14.71
N VAL A 62 1.79 3.76 -14.54
CA VAL A 62 0.79 4.79 -14.26
C VAL A 62 0.76 5.07 -12.76
N GLU A 63 0.86 6.34 -12.40
CA GLU A 63 0.66 6.79 -11.04
C GLU A 63 -0.83 6.92 -10.74
N GLU A 64 -1.27 6.27 -9.67
CA GLU A 64 -2.62 6.33 -9.18
C GLU A 64 -2.68 6.93 -7.79
N ILE A 65 -3.82 7.56 -7.52
CA ILE A 65 -4.12 8.19 -6.24
C ILE A 65 -5.41 7.60 -5.71
N THR A 66 -5.40 7.18 -4.46
CA THR A 66 -6.58 6.65 -3.79
C THR A 66 -6.52 6.92 -2.29
N THR A 67 -7.64 6.65 -1.62
CA THR A 67 -7.79 6.80 -0.18
C THR A 67 -7.65 5.44 0.50
N VAL A 68 -6.82 5.38 1.54
CA VAL A 68 -6.64 4.27 2.48
C VAL A 68 -7.49 4.57 3.72
N PRO A 69 -8.58 3.84 3.96
CA PRO A 69 -9.39 4.02 5.15
C PRO A 69 -8.59 3.75 6.43
N ALA A 70 -9.00 4.39 7.53
CA ALA A 70 -8.46 4.09 8.85
C ALA A 70 -8.60 2.59 9.16
N GLY A 71 -7.57 2.00 9.75
CA GLY A 71 -7.52 0.57 10.07
C GLY A 71 -7.12 -0.34 8.90
N CYS A 72 -6.97 0.16 7.67
CA CYS A 72 -6.51 -0.64 6.53
C CYS A 72 -4.99 -0.63 6.36
N GLN A 73 -4.46 -1.76 5.88
CA GLN A 73 -3.05 -1.95 5.50
C GLN A 73 -2.86 -1.74 4.00
N VAL A 74 -1.61 -1.47 3.60
CA VAL A 74 -1.23 -1.40 2.18
C VAL A 74 -0.11 -2.38 1.89
N SER A 75 -0.37 -3.35 1.02
CA SER A 75 0.65 -4.22 0.44
C SER A 75 1.13 -3.64 -0.87
N VAL A 76 2.44 -3.63 -1.08
CA VAL A 76 3.06 -3.23 -2.34
C VAL A 76 3.98 -4.35 -2.80
N ILE A 77 3.73 -4.86 -4.00
CA ILE A 77 4.59 -5.82 -4.69
C ILE A 77 5.12 -5.12 -5.94
N ALA A 78 6.43 -5.19 -6.09
CA ALA A 78 7.19 -4.51 -7.11
C ALA A 78 8.13 -5.50 -7.78
N ALA A 79 8.07 -5.57 -9.12
CA ALA A 79 9.05 -6.29 -9.90
C ALA A 79 10.47 -5.75 -9.59
N PRO A 80 11.49 -6.61 -9.40
CA PRO A 80 12.85 -6.17 -9.05
C PRO A 80 13.47 -5.18 -10.04
N VAL A 81 13.02 -5.23 -11.29
CA VAL A 81 13.54 -4.41 -12.41
C VAL A 81 12.81 -3.06 -12.52
N ILE A 82 11.49 -3.04 -12.29
CA ILE A 82 10.65 -1.84 -12.47
C ILE A 82 10.59 -1.03 -11.16
N GLY A 83 10.54 -1.71 -10.02
CA GLY A 83 10.30 -1.10 -8.72
C GLY A 83 8.86 -0.58 -8.57
N ALA A 84 8.55 -0.07 -7.39
CA ALA A 84 7.34 0.67 -7.10
C ALA A 84 7.68 1.92 -6.29
N THR A 85 6.87 2.96 -6.42
CA THR A 85 6.98 4.17 -5.60
C THR A 85 5.65 4.46 -4.94
N VAL A 86 5.64 4.68 -3.63
CA VAL A 86 4.44 5.08 -2.88
C VAL A 86 4.73 6.24 -1.94
N THR A 87 3.81 7.19 -1.84
CA THR A 87 3.84 8.31 -0.90
C THR A 87 2.53 8.36 -0.15
N PHE A 88 2.59 8.52 1.17
CA PHE A 88 1.42 8.63 2.03
C PHE A 88 1.25 10.05 2.53
N LYS A 89 0.01 10.54 2.54
CA LYS A 89 -0.38 11.81 3.15
C LYS A 89 -1.60 11.58 4.04
N ARG A 90 -1.74 12.33 5.13
CA ARG A 90 -2.97 12.32 5.91
C ARG A 90 -4.12 12.87 5.05
N GLY A 91 -5.25 12.15 5.04
CA GLY A 91 -6.50 12.54 4.38
C GLY A 91 -7.32 13.53 5.21
#